data_AF-A0A967I0N2-F1
#
_entry.id   AF-A0A967I0N2-F1
#
_cell.length_a   1.000
_cell.length_b   1.000
_cell.length_c   1.000
_cell.angle_alpha   90.00
_cell.angle_beta   90.00
_cell.angle_gamma   90.00
#
_symmetry.space_group_name_H-M   'P 1'
#
loop_
_entity.id
_entity.type
_entity.pdbx_description
1 polymer ?
#
loop_
_entity_poly.entity_id
_entity_poly.type
_entity_poly.pdbx_seq_one_letter_code
_entity_poly.pdbx_strand_id
1 'polypeptide(L)'
;VISKNEKMVSINSALQVDLSGQVCADSMGFSIYSGVGGSVDFIRGATFSKKGKSLIVLPSTTLDEQESRIVPHLSEGAGVVNTRGGVHYVVTEFGAVNLYGKTVRERALALINLAHPKFRQELLAAAKRLRYLYEDQLLPPGESAQYPDEWEVSQPCGENEKVLFRPVKPTDERGLQEFFHALPHHGSYVRFISAMRVFPQRNLQALINVDYEKEMSVVGVLGDMGAENIIALGRYVLDEESNMAEVDFAVRQEWQGKGVGSYLLNHLVQIARSKHISGFIAYVDPSNQGASAVFQNTGYVVHRSLSKGIHRITIYFGQPAQQCFTDPAESS
;
A
#
# COMPACT_ATOMS: atom_id res chain seq x y z
N VAL A 1 -17.95 -26.69 14.05
CA VAL A 1 -18.50 -27.14 12.73
C VAL A 1 -18.04 -26.21 11.62
N ILE A 2 -18.28 -24.90 11.75
CA ILE A 2 -17.93 -23.88 10.75
C ILE A 2 -16.46 -23.98 10.28
N SER A 3 -15.49 -24.03 11.21
CA SER A 3 -14.05 -24.07 10.89
C SER A 3 -13.57 -25.35 10.20
N LYS A 4 -14.37 -26.43 10.20
CA LYS A 4 -14.00 -27.67 9.50
C LYS A 4 -14.13 -27.55 7.97
N ASN A 5 -14.87 -26.55 7.48
CA ASN A 5 -15.01 -26.30 6.05
C ASN A 5 -13.78 -25.52 5.57
N GLU A 6 -13.06 -26.01 4.57
CA GLU A 6 -11.95 -25.27 3.97
C GLU A 6 -12.45 -24.02 3.23
N LYS A 7 -11.67 -22.94 3.25
CA LYS A 7 -12.00 -21.65 2.61
C LYS A 7 -13.35 -21.07 3.05
N MET A 8 -13.74 -21.28 4.31
CA MET A 8 -14.98 -20.72 4.84
C MET A 8 -14.90 -19.19 4.83
N VAL A 9 -15.87 -18.54 4.17
CA VAL A 9 -15.99 -17.09 4.13
C VAL A 9 -17.20 -16.66 4.95
N SER A 10 -17.00 -15.74 5.89
CA SER A 10 -18.10 -15.06 6.59
C SER A 10 -18.18 -13.62 6.15
N ILE A 11 -19.39 -13.15 5.84
CA ILE A 11 -19.69 -11.77 5.47
C ILE A 11 -20.79 -11.30 6.43
N ASN A 12 -20.49 -10.27 7.23
CA ASN A 12 -21.41 -9.70 8.20
C ASN A 12 -21.48 -8.19 8.02
N SER A 13 -22.64 -7.60 8.31
CA SER A 13 -22.80 -6.14 8.30
C SER A 13 -22.49 -5.53 9.67
N ALA A 14 -22.25 -4.22 9.67
CA ALA A 14 -22.04 -3.43 10.87
C ALA A 14 -22.89 -2.15 10.86
N LEU A 15 -23.24 -1.68 12.05
CA LEU A 15 -23.82 -0.35 12.25
C LEU A 15 -22.74 0.71 12.37
N GLN A 16 -21.71 0.43 13.17
CA GLN A 16 -20.54 1.27 13.36
C GLN A 16 -19.28 0.41 13.52
N VAL A 17 -18.15 0.92 13.04
CA VAL A 17 -16.82 0.37 13.33
C VAL A 17 -15.97 1.50 13.91
N ASP A 18 -15.41 1.32 15.10
CA ASP A 18 -14.52 2.34 15.67
C ASP A 18 -13.09 2.24 15.15
N LEU A 19 -12.26 3.28 15.34
CA LEU A 19 -10.87 3.32 14.86
C LEU A 19 -9.94 2.25 15.47
N SER A 20 -10.37 1.58 16.53
CA SER A 20 -9.66 0.42 17.07
C SER A 20 -10.14 -0.90 16.45
N GLY A 21 -11.18 -0.85 15.62
CA GLY A 21 -11.85 -1.95 14.94
C GLY A 21 -12.78 -2.76 15.83
N GLN A 22 -13.42 -2.14 16.84
CA GLN A 22 -14.62 -2.72 17.46
C GLN A 22 -15.82 -2.52 16.55
N VAL A 23 -16.74 -3.46 16.57
CA VAL A 23 -17.93 -3.44 15.72
C VAL A 23 -19.18 -3.44 16.57
N CYS A 24 -20.01 -2.43 16.38
CA CYS A 24 -21.41 -2.45 16.79
C CYS A 24 -22.26 -2.90 15.60
N ALA A 25 -23.17 -3.84 15.81
CA ALA A 25 -24.08 -4.33 14.77
C ALA A 25 -25.53 -4.50 15.23
N ASP A 26 -25.81 -4.36 16.54
CA ASP A 26 -27.11 -4.68 17.14
C ASP A 26 -27.86 -3.48 17.70
N SER A 27 -27.22 -2.33 17.85
CA SER A 27 -27.76 -1.20 18.60
C SER A 27 -27.33 0.16 18.05
N MET A 28 -28.17 1.17 18.29
CA MET A 28 -27.89 2.58 18.03
C MET A 28 -27.88 3.31 19.37
N GLY A 29 -26.68 3.48 19.93
CA GLY A 29 -26.52 3.88 21.34
C GLY A 29 -27.24 2.90 22.25
N PHE A 30 -28.11 3.41 23.14
CA PHE A 30 -28.90 2.60 24.07
C PHE A 30 -30.10 1.87 23.43
N SER A 31 -30.46 2.20 22.19
CA SER A 31 -31.62 1.60 21.52
C SER A 31 -31.21 0.32 20.80
N ILE A 32 -31.82 -0.81 21.18
CA ILE A 32 -31.63 -2.08 20.47
C ILE A 32 -32.32 -2.00 19.12
N TYR A 33 -31.53 -2.22 18.06
CA TYR A 33 -31.99 -2.22 16.67
C TYR A 33 -32.23 -3.66 16.18
N SER A 34 -31.35 -4.58 16.56
CA SER A 34 -31.41 -5.99 16.20
C SER A 34 -30.85 -6.87 17.33
N GLY A 35 -29.98 -7.84 17.04
CA GLY A 35 -29.32 -8.69 18.03
C GLY A 35 -28.02 -9.26 17.49
N VAL A 36 -27.22 -9.84 18.39
CA VAL A 36 -25.89 -10.42 18.10
C VAL A 36 -25.93 -11.47 16.98
N GLY A 37 -27.00 -12.28 16.95
CA GLY A 37 -27.17 -13.37 15.98
C GLY A 37 -26.01 -14.37 16.01
N GLY A 38 -25.66 -14.91 14.84
CA GLY A 38 -24.52 -15.83 14.67
C GLY A 38 -23.22 -15.14 14.26
N SER A 39 -23.16 -13.80 14.27
CA SER A 39 -22.02 -13.04 13.70
C SER A 39 -20.69 -13.49 14.31
N VAL A 40 -20.63 -13.53 15.63
CA VAL A 40 -19.44 -13.91 16.40
C VAL A 40 -18.99 -15.36 16.07
N ASP A 41 -19.95 -16.28 15.93
CA ASP A 41 -19.68 -17.69 15.66
C ASP A 41 -19.11 -17.89 14.25
N PHE A 42 -19.68 -17.21 13.25
CA PHE A 42 -19.21 -17.27 11.87
C PHE A 42 -17.86 -16.58 11.68
N ILE A 43 -17.61 -15.46 12.36
CA ILE A 43 -16.32 -14.76 12.33
C ILE A 43 -15.24 -15.68 12.89
N ARG A 44 -15.42 -16.18 14.11
CA ARG A 44 -14.48 -17.13 14.74
C ARG A 44 -14.30 -18.39 13.90
N GLY A 45 -15.41 -18.96 13.43
CA GLY A 45 -15.40 -20.16 12.62
C GLY A 45 -14.63 -20.00 11.31
N ALA A 46 -14.79 -18.86 10.63
CA ALA A 46 -14.06 -18.54 9.41
C ALA A 46 -12.58 -18.25 9.69
N THR A 47 -12.24 -17.56 10.78
CA THR A 47 -10.84 -17.32 11.18
C THR A 47 -10.08 -18.63 11.42
N PHE A 48 -10.70 -19.63 12.04
CA PHE A 48 -10.08 -20.93 12.27
C PHE A 48 -10.19 -21.91 11.09
N SER A 49 -10.87 -21.52 10.01
CA SER A 49 -10.92 -22.32 8.78
C SER A 49 -9.61 -22.19 8.01
N LYS A 50 -9.13 -23.31 7.45
CA LYS A 50 -7.96 -23.31 6.56
C LYS A 50 -8.25 -22.43 5.35
N LYS A 51 -7.46 -21.37 5.18
CA LYS A 51 -7.66 -20.31 4.16
C LYS A 51 -9.03 -19.61 4.26
N GLY A 52 -9.65 -19.61 5.43
CA GLY A 52 -10.90 -18.91 5.67
C GLY A 52 -10.72 -17.40 5.75
N LYS A 53 -11.82 -16.67 5.55
CA LYS A 53 -11.84 -15.20 5.58
C LYS A 53 -13.07 -14.70 6.34
N SER A 54 -12.90 -13.64 7.11
CA SER A 54 -14.00 -12.97 7.79
C SER A 54 -14.04 -11.50 7.43
N LEU A 55 -15.19 -11.06 6.92
CA LEU A 55 -15.41 -9.73 6.38
C LEU A 55 -16.55 -9.04 7.13
N ILE A 56 -16.27 -7.84 7.62
CA ILE A 56 -17.24 -6.86 8.09
C ILE A 56 -17.45 -5.86 6.96
N VAL A 57 -18.69 -5.71 6.49
CA VAL A 57 -19.03 -4.85 5.36
C VAL A 57 -20.02 -3.79 5.81
N LEU A 58 -19.72 -2.53 5.47
CA LEU A 58 -20.61 -1.41 5.74
C LEU A 58 -20.40 -0.29 4.71
N PRO A 59 -21.47 0.44 4.31
CA PRO A 59 -21.30 1.76 3.72
C PRO A 59 -20.46 2.65 4.64
N SER A 60 -19.63 3.51 4.06
CA SER A 60 -18.77 4.41 4.85
C SER A 60 -19.56 5.50 5.60
N THR A 61 -20.79 5.77 5.16
CA THR A 61 -21.72 6.78 5.70
C THR A 61 -23.11 6.22 6.01
N THR A 62 -23.91 7.00 6.73
CA THR A 62 -25.36 6.81 6.82
C THR A 62 -26.06 7.06 5.48
N LEU A 63 -27.31 6.60 5.33
CA LEU A 63 -28.07 6.74 4.08
C LEU A 63 -28.28 8.19 3.62
N ASP A 64 -28.25 9.15 4.55
CA ASP A 64 -28.36 10.58 4.30
C ASP A 64 -27.00 11.29 4.15
N GLU A 65 -25.90 10.54 4.21
CA GLU A 65 -24.51 10.98 4.12
C GLU A 65 -24.11 12.08 5.12
N GLN A 66 -24.86 12.20 6.21
CA GLN A 66 -24.60 13.18 7.27
C GLN A 66 -23.57 12.68 8.28
N GLU A 67 -23.54 11.38 8.54
CA GLU A 67 -22.65 10.77 9.55
C GLU A 67 -21.77 9.68 8.95
N SER A 68 -20.56 9.51 9.50
CA SER A 68 -19.70 8.38 9.16
C SER A 68 -20.06 7.15 10.00
N ARG A 69 -19.99 5.96 9.38
CA ARG A 69 -20.08 4.68 10.10
C ARG A 69 -18.72 4.16 10.56
N ILE A 70 -17.63 4.76 10.10
CA ILE A 70 -16.31 4.65 10.72
C ILE A 70 -16.19 5.77 11.74
N VAL A 71 -16.10 5.43 13.03
CA VAL A 71 -16.22 6.40 14.13
C VAL A 71 -14.96 6.42 15.01
N PRO A 72 -14.62 7.53 15.71
CA PRO A 72 -13.47 7.57 16.61
C PRO A 72 -13.55 6.52 17.74
N HIS A 73 -14.74 6.41 18.32
CA HIS A 73 -15.16 5.42 19.29
C HIS A 73 -16.63 5.09 19.02
N LEU A 74 -17.08 3.90 19.41
CA LEU A 74 -18.50 3.57 19.31
C LEU A 74 -19.35 4.54 20.13
N SER A 75 -20.58 4.80 19.69
CA SER A 75 -21.52 5.65 20.42
C SER A 75 -21.72 5.15 21.85
N GLU A 76 -21.96 6.07 22.79
CA GLU A 76 -22.26 5.69 24.17
C GLU A 76 -23.49 4.77 24.22
N GLY A 77 -23.38 3.68 24.98
CA GLY A 77 -24.41 2.65 25.08
C GLY A 77 -24.40 1.61 23.94
N ALA A 78 -23.63 1.80 22.87
CA ALA A 78 -23.57 0.86 21.76
C ALA A 78 -22.98 -0.50 22.18
N GLY A 79 -23.68 -1.57 21.79
CA GLY A 79 -23.30 -2.95 22.03
C GLY A 79 -22.13 -3.39 21.15
N VAL A 80 -21.03 -3.82 21.78
CA VAL A 80 -19.91 -4.43 21.05
C VAL A 80 -20.26 -5.87 20.69
N VAL A 81 -20.62 -6.09 19.42
CA VAL A 81 -20.91 -7.43 18.89
C VAL A 81 -19.61 -8.15 18.56
N ASN A 82 -18.70 -7.49 17.82
CA ASN A 82 -17.40 -8.04 17.50
C ASN A 82 -16.28 -7.19 18.10
N THR A 83 -15.42 -7.83 18.89
CA THR A 83 -14.30 -7.17 19.55
C THR A 83 -13.12 -7.00 18.59
N ARG A 84 -12.19 -6.12 18.96
CA ARG A 84 -10.97 -5.80 18.16
C ARG A 84 -10.20 -7.05 17.73
N GLY A 85 -10.10 -8.04 18.62
CA GLY A 85 -9.35 -9.28 18.38
C GLY A 85 -10.06 -10.28 17.45
N GLY A 86 -11.36 -10.12 17.18
CA GLY A 86 -12.10 -10.98 16.26
C GLY A 86 -12.15 -10.45 14.83
N VAL A 87 -11.98 -9.13 14.64
CA VAL A 87 -12.15 -8.51 13.33
C VAL A 87 -10.91 -8.69 12.46
N HIS A 88 -11.11 -9.30 11.29
CA HIS A 88 -10.10 -9.42 10.23
C HIS A 88 -10.32 -8.34 9.18
N TYR A 89 -11.21 -8.55 8.20
CA TYR A 89 -11.42 -7.58 7.14
C TYR A 89 -12.54 -6.61 7.47
N VAL A 90 -12.32 -5.34 7.15
CA VAL A 90 -13.37 -4.32 7.07
C VAL A 90 -13.43 -3.83 5.63
N VAL A 91 -14.63 -3.68 5.09
CA VAL A 91 -14.87 -3.33 3.68
C VAL A 91 -15.91 -2.22 3.60
N THR A 92 -15.61 -1.20 2.80
CA THR A 92 -16.50 -0.11 2.42
C THR A 92 -16.45 0.06 0.90
N GLU A 93 -17.22 1.00 0.36
CA GLU A 93 -17.11 1.43 -1.03
C GLU A 93 -15.74 2.04 -1.39
N PHE A 94 -14.91 2.42 -0.40
CA PHE A 94 -13.55 2.94 -0.59
C PHE A 94 -12.46 1.85 -0.50
N GLY A 95 -12.84 0.58 -0.41
CA GLY A 95 -11.94 -0.57 -0.45
C GLY A 95 -12.04 -1.49 0.75
N ALA A 96 -11.01 -2.34 0.92
CA ALA A 96 -10.93 -3.34 1.98
C ALA A 96 -9.60 -3.29 2.71
N VAL A 97 -9.63 -3.44 4.04
CA VAL A 97 -8.41 -3.52 4.87
C VAL A 97 -8.45 -4.74 5.78
N ASN A 98 -7.32 -5.42 5.92
CA ASN A 98 -7.13 -6.48 6.91
C ASN A 98 -6.57 -5.87 8.20
N LEU A 99 -7.31 -5.95 9.30
CA LEU A 99 -6.94 -5.47 10.62
C LEU A 99 -6.24 -6.54 11.49
N TYR A 100 -6.19 -7.78 11.02
CA TYR A 100 -5.53 -8.87 11.75
C TYR A 100 -4.03 -8.60 11.89
N GLY A 101 -3.49 -8.77 13.10
CA GLY A 101 -2.07 -8.53 13.40
C GLY A 101 -1.64 -7.06 13.47
N LYS A 102 -2.50 -6.12 13.08
CA LYS A 102 -2.20 -4.67 13.12
C LYS A 102 -2.32 -4.12 14.55
N THR A 103 -1.40 -3.21 14.88
CA THR A 103 -1.46 -2.35 16.07
C THR A 103 -2.65 -1.40 16.01
N VAL A 104 -3.05 -0.82 17.15
CA VAL A 104 -4.16 0.17 17.19
C VAL A 104 -3.90 1.36 16.26
N ARG A 105 -2.64 1.80 16.14
CA ARG A 105 -2.24 2.86 15.20
C ARG A 105 -2.50 2.46 13.74
N GLU A 106 -1.99 1.30 13.33
CA GLU A 106 -2.16 0.80 11.97
C GLU A 106 -3.63 0.53 11.64
N ARG A 107 -4.42 0.08 12.63
CA ARG A 107 -5.88 -0.09 12.50
C ARG A 107 -6.60 1.25 12.31
N ALA A 108 -6.25 2.26 13.11
CA ALA A 108 -6.83 3.59 12.98
C ALA A 108 -6.51 4.18 11.60
N LEU A 109 -5.25 4.11 11.14
CA LEU A 109 -4.88 4.55 9.79
C LEU A 109 -5.64 3.80 8.70
N ALA A 110 -5.71 2.46 8.79
CA ALA A 110 -6.43 1.65 7.82
C ALA A 110 -7.92 2.04 7.73
N LEU A 111 -8.58 2.21 8.88
CA LEU A 111 -10.00 2.52 8.96
C LEU A 111 -10.30 3.96 8.53
N ILE A 112 -9.45 4.94 8.85
CA ILE A 112 -9.60 6.31 8.32
C ILE A 112 -9.54 6.31 6.80
N ASN A 113 -8.67 5.50 6.18
CA ASN A 113 -8.61 5.39 4.72
C ASN A 113 -9.84 4.69 4.12
N LEU A 114 -10.58 3.88 4.88
CA LEU A 114 -11.87 3.33 4.45
C LEU A 114 -13.05 4.28 4.67
N ALA A 115 -12.90 5.31 5.52
CA ALA A 115 -13.95 6.28 5.74
C ALA A 115 -14.16 7.16 4.50
N HIS A 116 -15.38 7.68 4.36
CA HIS A 116 -15.71 8.66 3.33
C HIS A 116 -14.76 9.87 3.40
N PRO A 117 -14.23 10.38 2.27
CA PRO A 117 -13.31 11.52 2.23
C PRO A 117 -13.70 12.70 3.12
N LYS A 118 -14.99 13.06 3.08
CA LYS A 118 -15.62 14.12 3.92
C LYS A 118 -15.27 14.04 5.41
N PHE A 119 -15.09 12.84 5.96
CA PHE A 119 -14.87 12.62 7.41
C PHE A 119 -13.43 12.25 7.77
N ARG A 120 -12.54 12.00 6.80
CA ARG A 120 -11.18 11.50 7.08
C ARG A 120 -10.36 12.45 7.95
N GLN A 121 -10.46 13.75 7.70
CA GLN A 121 -9.74 14.77 8.47
C GLN A 121 -10.24 14.87 9.92
N GLU A 122 -11.56 14.79 10.12
CA GLU A 122 -12.13 14.77 11.47
C GLU A 122 -11.70 13.51 12.24
N LEU A 123 -11.75 12.35 11.59
CA LEU A 123 -11.32 11.09 12.17
C LEU A 123 -9.83 11.08 12.50
N LEU A 124 -8.98 11.67 11.64
CA LEU A 124 -7.56 11.87 11.91
C LEU A 124 -7.36 12.73 13.18
N ALA A 125 -8.03 13.88 13.25
CA ALA A 125 -7.95 14.76 14.41
C ALA A 125 -8.44 14.07 15.70
N ALA A 126 -9.52 13.29 15.62
CA ALA A 126 -10.01 12.50 16.73
C ALA A 126 -9.02 11.40 17.14
N ALA A 127 -8.40 10.70 16.18
CA ALA A 127 -7.41 9.67 16.44
C ALA A 127 -6.13 10.22 17.11
N LYS A 128 -5.71 11.44 16.75
CA LYS A 128 -4.63 12.17 17.43
C LYS A 128 -5.00 12.51 18.87
N ARG A 129 -6.20 13.07 19.10
CA ARG A 129 -6.73 13.34 20.46
C ARG A 129 -6.82 12.08 21.32
N LEU A 130 -7.23 10.95 20.74
CA LEU A 130 -7.28 9.64 21.40
C LEU A 130 -5.90 8.98 21.56
N ARG A 131 -4.82 9.61 21.06
CA ARG A 131 -3.44 9.11 21.07
C ARG A 131 -3.25 7.78 20.34
N TYR A 132 -4.09 7.48 19.36
CA TYR A 132 -3.89 6.36 18.44
C TYR A 132 -2.81 6.69 17.41
N LEU A 133 -2.75 7.95 16.96
CA LEU A 133 -1.82 8.44 15.95
C LEU A 133 -0.87 9.48 16.55
N TYR A 134 0.29 9.67 15.91
CA TYR A 134 1.18 10.78 16.26
C TYR A 134 0.59 12.13 15.84
N GLU A 135 1.00 13.20 16.53
CA GLU A 135 0.56 14.56 16.22
C GLU A 135 0.94 15.01 14.80
N ASP A 136 2.07 14.54 14.29
CA ASP A 136 2.56 14.82 12.93
C ASP A 136 2.05 13.83 11.88
N GLN A 137 1.13 12.92 12.24
CA GLN A 137 0.55 11.97 11.28
C GLN A 137 -0.17 12.69 10.12
N LEU A 138 0.19 12.31 8.89
CA LEU A 138 -0.42 12.79 7.65
C LEU A 138 -1.41 11.76 7.07
N LEU A 139 -2.32 12.26 6.24
CA LEU A 139 -3.14 11.46 5.33
C LEU A 139 -2.62 11.61 3.90
N PRO A 140 -2.94 10.65 3.00
CA PRO A 140 -2.70 10.80 1.57
C PRO A 140 -3.26 12.14 1.06
N PRO A 141 -2.50 12.88 0.24
CA PRO A 141 -2.97 14.11 -0.36
C PRO A 141 -4.11 13.83 -1.34
N GLY A 142 -5.14 14.69 -1.33
CA GLY A 142 -6.29 14.62 -2.22
C GLY A 142 -7.53 13.95 -1.61
N GLU A 143 -8.72 14.50 -1.89
CA GLU A 143 -10.01 13.95 -1.42
C GLU A 143 -10.32 12.59 -2.08
N SER A 144 -9.75 12.31 -3.25
CA SER A 144 -10.05 11.15 -4.07
C SER A 144 -8.90 10.15 -4.21
N ALA A 145 -7.88 10.19 -3.33
CA ALA A 145 -6.83 9.18 -3.32
C ALA A 145 -7.42 7.82 -2.90
N GLN A 146 -8.10 7.19 -3.86
CA GLN A 146 -8.56 5.81 -3.80
C GLN A 146 -7.36 4.93 -4.08
N TYR A 147 -7.25 3.86 -3.30
CA TYR A 147 -6.18 2.91 -3.49
C TYR A 147 -6.36 2.23 -4.86
N PRO A 148 -5.37 2.31 -5.78
CA PRO A 148 -5.55 1.84 -7.14
C PRO A 148 -5.20 0.36 -7.23
N ASP A 149 -6.18 -0.49 -6.90
CA ASP A 149 -6.03 -1.93 -6.77
C ASP A 149 -5.78 -2.64 -8.11
N GLU A 150 -6.08 -1.98 -9.24
CA GLU A 150 -5.78 -2.47 -10.58
C GLU A 150 -4.28 -2.65 -10.85
N TRP A 151 -3.42 -2.01 -10.04
CA TRP A 151 -1.96 -2.14 -10.11
C TRP A 151 -1.39 -3.19 -9.15
N GLU A 152 -2.24 -3.94 -8.44
CA GLU A 152 -1.80 -5.13 -7.68
C GLU A 152 -1.54 -6.31 -8.62
N VAL A 153 -0.31 -6.82 -8.63
CA VAL A 153 0.08 -7.91 -9.53
C VAL A 153 1.05 -8.87 -8.86
N SER A 154 0.79 -10.17 -8.97
CA SER A 154 1.70 -11.22 -8.50
C SER A 154 2.59 -11.70 -9.63
N GLN A 155 3.89 -11.55 -9.48
CA GLN A 155 4.88 -11.94 -10.48
C GLN A 155 5.84 -12.99 -9.90
N PRO A 156 6.11 -14.10 -10.62
CA PRO A 156 7.18 -15.01 -10.25
C PRO A 156 8.54 -14.31 -10.37
N CYS A 157 9.32 -14.34 -9.30
CA CYS A 157 10.68 -13.83 -9.25
C CYS A 157 11.63 -14.91 -8.69
N GLY A 158 12.86 -14.99 -9.21
CA GLY A 158 13.82 -16.03 -8.81
C GLY A 158 13.35 -17.46 -9.14
N GLU A 159 13.57 -18.40 -8.22
CA GLU A 159 13.14 -19.82 -8.34
C GLU A 159 11.62 -19.99 -8.11
N ASN A 160 10.81 -19.20 -8.82
CA ASN A 160 9.34 -19.25 -8.80
C ASN A 160 8.64 -18.78 -7.51
N GLU A 161 9.31 -17.98 -6.68
CA GLU A 161 8.64 -17.30 -5.56
C GLU A 161 7.74 -16.19 -6.09
N LYS A 162 6.45 -16.22 -5.71
CA LYS A 162 5.47 -15.21 -6.13
C LYS A 162 5.61 -13.96 -5.28
N VAL A 163 6.14 -12.90 -5.86
CA VAL A 163 6.20 -11.56 -5.25
C VAL A 163 4.95 -10.81 -5.65
N LEU A 164 4.23 -10.25 -4.68
CA LEU A 164 3.13 -9.32 -4.93
C LEU A 164 3.70 -7.91 -5.05
N PHE A 165 3.51 -7.28 -6.20
CA PHE A 165 3.77 -5.87 -6.40
C PHE A 165 2.45 -5.12 -6.22
N ARG A 166 2.45 -4.09 -5.39
CA ARG A 166 1.25 -3.28 -5.12
C ARG A 166 1.60 -1.85 -4.77
N PRO A 167 0.70 -0.87 -5.02
CA PRO A 167 0.87 0.47 -4.49
C PRO A 167 1.08 0.44 -2.96
N VAL A 168 1.86 1.39 -2.48
CA VAL A 168 2.11 1.56 -1.04
C VAL A 168 0.81 1.94 -0.33
N LYS A 169 0.65 1.49 0.91
CA LYS A 169 -0.48 1.81 1.78
C LYS A 169 0.03 2.67 2.95
N PRO A 170 -0.78 3.59 3.53
CA PRO A 170 -0.39 4.34 4.71
C PRO A 170 0.00 3.47 5.93
N THR A 171 -0.41 2.20 5.94
CA THR A 171 -0.01 1.24 6.99
C THR A 171 1.33 0.55 6.75
N ASP A 172 2.02 0.83 5.64
CA ASP A 172 3.30 0.19 5.30
C ASP A 172 4.50 0.84 5.99
N GLU A 173 4.29 1.90 6.80
CA GLU A 173 5.36 2.65 7.48
C GLU A 173 6.37 1.75 8.18
N ARG A 174 5.88 0.80 8.99
CA ARG A 174 6.74 -0.14 9.72
C ARG A 174 7.50 -1.07 8.77
N GLY A 175 6.81 -1.64 7.78
CA GLY A 175 7.43 -2.54 6.81
C GLY A 175 8.51 -1.85 5.99
N LEU A 176 8.29 -0.56 5.65
CA LEU A 176 9.29 0.26 4.95
C LEU A 176 10.46 0.60 5.86
N GLN A 177 10.21 0.93 7.13
CA GLN A 177 11.27 1.14 8.10
C GLN A 177 12.17 -0.10 8.21
N GLU A 178 11.57 -1.29 8.35
CA GLU A 178 12.29 -2.57 8.38
C GLU A 178 13.05 -2.84 7.07
N PHE A 179 12.43 -2.54 5.92
CA PHE A 179 13.07 -2.63 4.61
C PHE A 179 14.33 -1.76 4.51
N PHE A 180 14.25 -0.48 4.88
CA PHE A 180 15.39 0.43 4.82
C PHE A 180 16.49 0.07 5.83
N HIS A 181 16.14 -0.47 7.00
CA HIS A 181 17.15 -0.96 7.96
C HIS A 181 17.90 -2.20 7.45
N ALA A 182 17.26 -3.04 6.63
CA ALA A 182 17.88 -4.25 6.07
C ALA A 182 18.81 -3.96 4.89
N LEU A 183 18.79 -2.76 4.33
CA LEU A 183 19.63 -2.35 3.21
C LEU A 183 21.09 -2.14 3.67
N PRO A 184 22.11 -2.62 2.92
CA PRO A 184 23.52 -2.47 3.28
C PRO A 184 23.92 -1.04 3.67
N HIS A 185 24.80 -0.85 4.66
CA HIS A 185 25.25 0.49 5.06
C HIS A 185 26.48 1.01 4.30
N HIS A 186 27.14 0.15 3.50
CA HIS A 186 28.45 0.41 2.91
C HIS A 186 28.38 0.29 1.38
N GLY A 187 28.64 1.41 0.69
CA GLY A 187 28.71 1.47 -0.78
C GLY A 187 27.45 2.08 -1.39
N SER A 188 27.56 3.33 -1.83
CA SER A 188 26.62 3.99 -2.77
C SER A 188 25.16 4.22 -2.30
N TYR A 189 24.89 4.24 -0.99
CA TYR A 189 23.62 4.80 -0.47
C TYR A 189 23.55 6.34 -0.58
N VAL A 190 24.65 6.97 -0.98
CA VAL A 190 24.74 8.42 -1.22
C VAL A 190 24.06 8.84 -2.55
N ARG A 191 23.53 7.92 -3.35
CA ARG A 191 22.79 8.24 -4.60
C ARG A 191 21.37 7.70 -4.65
N PHE A 192 20.68 7.88 -3.53
CA PHE A 192 19.24 8.08 -3.45
C PHE A 192 18.89 9.58 -3.34
N ILE A 193 19.83 10.45 -3.73
CA ILE A 193 19.88 11.86 -3.33
C ILE A 193 19.73 12.77 -4.56
N SER A 194 18.48 12.99 -4.94
CA SER A 194 17.96 14.35 -5.14
C SER A 194 16.85 14.64 -4.10
N ALA A 195 16.01 13.65 -3.78
CA ALA A 195 14.93 13.80 -2.81
C ALA A 195 15.21 13.27 -1.38
N MET A 196 16.24 12.44 -1.14
CA MET A 196 16.43 11.74 0.15
C MET A 196 17.58 12.22 1.05
N ARG A 197 17.92 13.52 1.03
CA ARG A 197 18.87 14.09 2.00
C ARG A 197 18.27 14.04 3.42
N VAL A 198 18.74 13.09 4.22
CA VAL A 198 18.52 12.95 5.68
C VAL A 198 17.15 12.35 6.01
N PHE A 199 17.10 11.08 6.46
CA PHE A 199 15.89 10.46 7.00
C PHE A 199 15.93 10.36 8.53
N PRO A 200 15.38 11.33 9.27
CA PRO A 200 14.64 11.04 10.50
C PRO A 200 13.32 10.34 10.14
N GLN A 201 12.67 9.67 11.11
CA GLN A 201 11.35 9.04 10.96
C GLN A 201 10.29 9.88 10.20
N ARG A 202 10.41 11.22 10.24
CA ARG A 202 9.53 12.19 9.58
C ARG A 202 9.38 12.05 8.05
N ASN A 203 10.36 11.47 7.34
CA ASN A 203 10.31 11.41 5.87
C ASN A 203 9.67 10.12 5.31
N LEU A 204 9.40 9.09 6.12
CA LEU A 204 8.68 7.89 5.67
C LEU A 204 7.20 8.17 5.35
N GLN A 205 6.59 9.11 6.08
CA GLN A 205 5.20 9.48 5.85
C GLN A 205 4.96 10.06 4.45
N ALA A 206 5.93 10.79 3.89
CA ALA A 206 5.85 11.30 2.53
C ALA A 206 5.99 10.21 1.45
N LEU A 207 6.60 9.06 1.79
CA LEU A 207 6.71 7.92 0.87
C LEU A 207 5.44 7.08 0.79
N ILE A 208 4.66 7.04 1.87
CA ILE A 208 3.45 6.20 2.01
C ILE A 208 2.14 6.97 1.77
N ASN A 209 2.13 8.29 1.97
CA ASN A 209 0.98 9.15 1.73
C ASN A 209 1.15 9.83 0.38
N VAL A 210 0.91 9.08 -0.69
CA VAL A 210 1.00 9.56 -2.08
C VAL A 210 -0.39 9.77 -2.68
N ASP A 211 -0.51 10.67 -3.66
CA ASP A 211 -1.78 10.92 -4.37
C ASP A 211 -2.11 9.85 -5.43
N TYR A 212 -1.16 8.96 -5.73
CA TYR A 212 -1.24 7.99 -6.82
C TYR A 212 -1.51 8.61 -8.19
N GLU A 213 -1.23 9.89 -8.41
CA GLU A 213 -1.39 10.59 -9.67
C GLU A 213 -0.04 11.14 -10.10
N LYS A 214 0.42 12.20 -9.41
CA LYS A 214 1.71 12.87 -9.63
C LYS A 214 2.86 12.08 -9.00
N GLU A 215 2.57 11.41 -7.90
CA GLU A 215 3.52 10.56 -7.19
C GLU A 215 2.99 9.13 -7.11
N MET A 216 3.85 8.16 -7.40
CA MET A 216 3.51 6.75 -7.26
C MET A 216 4.64 6.02 -6.56
N SER A 217 4.28 5.23 -5.54
CA SER A 217 5.19 4.31 -4.88
C SER A 217 4.60 2.91 -4.90
N VAL A 218 5.37 1.94 -5.38
CA VAL A 218 5.03 0.52 -5.46
C VAL A 218 6.00 -0.28 -4.60
N VAL A 219 5.48 -1.20 -3.80
CA VAL A 219 6.26 -2.13 -3.00
C VAL A 219 6.14 -3.54 -3.55
N GLY A 220 7.25 -4.29 -3.52
CA GLY A 220 7.26 -5.74 -3.71
C GLY A 220 7.23 -6.43 -2.36
N VAL A 221 6.24 -7.30 -2.13
CA VAL A 221 6.02 -7.97 -0.84
C VAL A 221 5.94 -9.48 -0.96
N LEU A 222 6.33 -10.16 0.12
CA LEU A 222 6.20 -11.60 0.33
C LEU A 222 5.43 -11.89 1.60
N GLY A 223 4.81 -13.07 1.67
CA GLY A 223 4.04 -13.53 2.81
C GLY A 223 2.53 -13.35 2.63
N ASP A 224 1.79 -13.74 3.66
CA ASP A 224 0.33 -13.65 3.65
C ASP A 224 -0.14 -12.20 3.91
N MET A 225 -1.33 -11.86 3.39
CA MET A 225 -1.96 -10.56 3.63
C MET A 225 -2.03 -10.24 5.13
N GLY A 226 -1.41 -9.12 5.54
CA GLY A 226 -1.33 -8.66 6.92
C GLY A 226 -0.07 -9.07 7.67
N ALA A 227 0.78 -9.92 7.09
CA ALA A 227 2.12 -10.27 7.56
C ALA A 227 3.16 -10.11 6.43
N GLU A 228 2.91 -9.16 5.54
CA GLU A 228 3.71 -8.90 4.35
C GLU A 228 5.10 -8.34 4.72
N ASN A 229 6.14 -8.91 4.15
CA ASN A 229 7.50 -8.44 4.25
C ASN A 229 7.89 -7.70 2.96
N ILE A 230 8.22 -6.41 3.08
CA ILE A 230 8.64 -5.58 1.93
C ILE A 230 10.08 -5.92 1.54
N ILE A 231 10.25 -6.37 0.29
CA ILE A 231 11.54 -6.77 -0.28
C ILE A 231 12.05 -5.82 -1.38
N ALA A 232 11.17 -4.96 -1.90
CA ALA A 232 11.50 -3.95 -2.89
C ALA A 232 10.59 -2.73 -2.77
N LEU A 233 11.09 -1.58 -3.18
CA LEU A 233 10.37 -0.31 -3.26
C LEU A 233 10.77 0.38 -4.56
N GLY A 234 9.81 0.87 -5.32
CA GLY A 234 10.02 1.72 -6.48
C GLY A 234 9.10 2.92 -6.40
N ARG A 235 9.59 4.11 -6.75
CA ARG A 235 8.82 5.34 -6.74
C ARG A 235 9.11 6.17 -7.97
N TYR A 236 8.11 6.90 -8.45
CA TYR A 236 8.36 8.07 -9.28
C TYR A 236 7.64 9.31 -8.74
N VAL A 237 8.20 10.49 -9.06
CA VAL A 237 7.61 11.82 -8.80
C VAL A 237 7.61 12.60 -10.10
N LEU A 238 6.43 13.04 -10.56
CA LEU A 238 6.25 13.82 -11.78
C LEU A 238 6.80 15.25 -11.61
N ASP A 239 7.63 15.68 -12.55
CA ASP A 239 7.91 17.08 -12.82
C ASP A 239 6.92 17.60 -13.85
N GLU A 240 5.98 18.44 -13.42
CA GLU A 240 4.90 18.96 -14.26
C GLU A 240 5.41 19.87 -15.38
N GLU A 241 6.54 20.54 -15.20
CA GLU A 241 7.09 21.45 -16.23
C GLU A 241 7.62 20.67 -17.43
N SER A 242 8.33 19.57 -17.17
CA SER A 242 8.95 18.75 -18.23
C SER A 242 8.09 17.57 -18.67
N ASN A 243 7.03 17.24 -17.93
CA ASN A 243 6.24 16.01 -18.07
C ASN A 243 7.10 14.73 -18.05
N MET A 244 8.18 14.76 -17.29
CA MET A 244 9.06 13.63 -17.00
C MET A 244 8.97 13.32 -15.52
N ALA A 245 9.13 12.06 -15.12
CA ALA A 245 9.16 11.72 -13.70
C ALA A 245 10.56 11.30 -13.24
N GLU A 246 10.99 11.79 -12.08
CA GLU A 246 12.17 11.27 -11.40
C GLU A 246 11.82 9.90 -10.80
N VAL A 247 12.61 8.87 -11.11
CA VAL A 247 12.37 7.50 -10.68
C VAL A 247 13.50 6.97 -9.79
N ASP A 248 13.11 6.31 -8.72
CA ASP A 248 13.99 5.65 -7.75
C ASP A 248 13.50 4.23 -7.47
N PHE A 249 14.41 3.31 -7.21
CA PHE A 249 14.06 1.97 -6.73
C PHE A 249 15.14 1.35 -5.85
N ALA A 250 14.72 0.46 -4.97
CA ALA A 250 15.55 -0.28 -4.04
C ALA A 250 15.07 -1.73 -3.98
N VAL A 251 16.01 -2.67 -3.88
CA VAL A 251 15.72 -4.11 -3.73
C VAL A 251 16.67 -4.68 -2.68
N ARG A 252 16.14 -5.47 -1.73
CA ARG A 252 16.95 -6.16 -0.71
C ARG A 252 18.00 -7.05 -1.38
N GLN A 253 19.17 -7.17 -0.76
CA GLN A 253 20.34 -7.82 -1.37
C GLN A 253 20.06 -9.27 -1.79
N GLU A 254 19.36 -10.03 -0.95
CA GLU A 254 18.95 -11.42 -1.20
C GLU A 254 17.92 -11.59 -2.34
N TRP A 255 17.36 -10.48 -2.83
CA TRP A 255 16.41 -10.39 -3.95
C TRP A 255 16.99 -9.75 -5.22
N GLN A 256 18.23 -9.27 -5.17
CA GLN A 256 18.92 -8.75 -6.35
C GLN A 256 19.29 -9.89 -7.31
N GLY A 257 19.34 -9.58 -8.62
CA GLY A 257 19.60 -10.56 -9.67
C GLY A 257 18.44 -11.53 -9.97
N LYS A 258 17.33 -11.49 -9.20
CA LYS A 258 16.16 -12.35 -9.37
C LYS A 258 15.04 -11.76 -10.25
N GLY A 259 15.32 -10.68 -10.98
CA GLY A 259 14.35 -9.98 -11.84
C GLY A 259 13.43 -8.97 -11.14
N VAL A 260 13.44 -8.90 -9.80
CA VAL A 260 12.56 -8.01 -9.01
C VAL A 260 12.68 -6.54 -9.41
N GLY A 261 13.91 -6.01 -9.51
CA GLY A 261 14.16 -4.61 -9.87
C GLY A 261 13.72 -4.27 -11.30
N SER A 262 13.99 -5.15 -12.26
CA SER A 262 13.56 -4.99 -13.65
C SER A 262 12.04 -5.00 -13.78
N TYR A 263 11.37 -5.95 -13.11
CA TYR A 263 9.92 -5.99 -13.11
C TYR A 263 9.31 -4.74 -12.47
N LEU A 264 9.79 -4.35 -11.28
CA LEU A 264 9.32 -3.17 -10.57
C LEU A 264 9.44 -1.89 -11.41
N LEU A 265 10.58 -1.68 -12.07
CA LEU A 265 10.78 -0.52 -12.94
C LEU A 265 9.82 -0.56 -14.14
N ASN A 266 9.64 -1.72 -14.78
CA ASN A 266 8.69 -1.88 -15.89
C ASN A 266 7.24 -1.66 -15.44
N HIS A 267 6.88 -2.10 -14.24
CA HIS A 267 5.56 -1.85 -13.66
C HIS A 267 5.31 -0.35 -13.47
N LEU A 268 6.30 0.38 -12.93
CA LEU A 268 6.23 1.84 -12.84
C LEU A 268 6.11 2.51 -14.22
N VAL A 269 6.80 2.00 -15.24
CA VAL A 269 6.66 2.50 -16.62
C VAL A 269 5.22 2.32 -17.11
N GLN A 270 4.58 1.17 -16.87
CA GLN A 270 3.19 0.94 -17.27
C GLN A 270 2.23 1.93 -16.60
N ILE A 271 2.39 2.16 -15.30
CA ILE A 271 1.61 3.15 -14.53
C ILE A 271 1.84 4.56 -15.08
N ALA A 272 3.10 4.96 -15.28
CA ALA A 272 3.42 6.30 -15.75
C ALA A 272 2.88 6.55 -17.16
N ARG A 273 2.90 5.52 -18.03
CA ARG A 273 2.32 5.60 -19.37
C ARG A 273 0.81 5.72 -19.38
N SER A 274 0.10 5.02 -18.49
CA SER A 274 -1.36 5.15 -18.39
C SER A 274 -1.78 6.56 -17.97
N LYS A 275 -0.88 7.31 -17.32
CA LYS A 275 -1.05 8.71 -16.92
C LYS A 275 -0.42 9.72 -17.87
N HIS A 276 0.00 9.28 -19.06
CA HIS A 276 0.56 10.16 -20.09
C HIS A 276 1.87 10.89 -19.69
N ILE A 277 2.64 10.34 -18.75
CA ILE A 277 3.99 10.81 -18.45
C ILE A 277 4.92 10.47 -19.62
N SER A 278 5.84 11.38 -20.00
CA SER A 278 6.65 11.24 -21.22
C SER A 278 7.83 10.28 -21.08
N GLY A 279 8.31 10.06 -19.85
CA GLY A 279 9.49 9.25 -19.60
C GLY A 279 9.99 9.38 -18.17
N PHE A 280 11.09 8.68 -17.90
CA PHE A 280 11.76 8.71 -16.60
C PHE A 280 13.17 9.30 -16.66
N ILE A 281 13.54 9.94 -15.56
CA ILE A 281 14.89 10.43 -15.27
C ILE A 281 15.36 9.76 -13.98
N ALA A 282 16.60 9.28 -13.96
CA ALA A 282 17.21 8.70 -12.76
C ALA A 282 18.66 9.17 -12.61
N TYR A 283 19.11 9.27 -11.35
CA TYR A 283 20.46 9.68 -11.00
C TYR A 283 21.19 8.53 -10.33
N VAL A 284 22.12 7.91 -11.05
CA VAL A 284 22.76 6.65 -10.65
C VAL A 284 24.26 6.85 -10.41
N ASP A 285 24.78 6.17 -9.38
CA ASP A 285 26.23 6.09 -9.15
C ASP A 285 26.91 5.32 -10.28
N PRO A 286 28.00 5.82 -10.90
CA PRO A 286 28.80 5.02 -11.83
C PRO A 286 29.30 3.68 -11.26
N SER A 287 29.47 3.55 -9.94
CA SER A 287 29.79 2.27 -9.31
C SER A 287 28.62 1.28 -9.28
N ASN A 288 27.37 1.76 -9.40
CA ASN A 288 26.17 0.95 -9.29
C ASN A 288 25.77 0.35 -10.64
N GLN A 289 26.54 -0.66 -11.05
CA GLN A 289 26.31 -1.40 -12.30
C GLN A 289 24.97 -2.15 -12.29
N GLY A 290 24.52 -2.62 -11.12
CA GLY A 290 23.24 -3.32 -10.97
C GLY A 290 22.04 -2.44 -11.35
N ALA A 291 21.99 -1.22 -10.82
CA ALA A 291 20.94 -0.26 -11.17
C ALA A 291 20.99 0.11 -12.67
N SER A 292 22.20 0.29 -13.21
CA SER A 292 22.39 0.59 -14.64
C SER A 292 21.89 -0.53 -15.56
N ALA A 293 22.04 -1.80 -15.15
CA ALA A 293 21.55 -2.96 -15.89
C ALA A 293 20.02 -3.05 -15.86
N VAL A 294 19.38 -2.69 -14.74
CA VAL A 294 17.91 -2.64 -14.63
C VAL A 294 17.30 -1.70 -15.67
N PHE A 295 17.88 -0.50 -15.87
CA PHE A 295 17.42 0.43 -16.90
C PHE A 295 17.61 -0.07 -18.33
N GLN A 296 18.58 -0.93 -18.59
CA GLN A 296 18.78 -1.52 -19.93
C GLN A 296 17.69 -2.54 -20.27
N ASN A 297 17.07 -3.13 -19.26
CA ASN A 297 16.03 -4.15 -19.40
C ASN A 297 14.61 -3.55 -19.47
N THR A 298 14.45 -2.24 -19.64
CA THR A 298 13.12 -1.61 -19.76
C THR A 298 12.50 -1.69 -21.14
N GLY A 299 13.29 -2.05 -22.16
CA GLY A 299 12.84 -2.05 -23.55
C GLY A 299 12.75 -0.64 -24.17
N TYR A 300 13.37 0.39 -23.56
CA TYR A 300 13.46 1.74 -24.12
C TYR A 300 14.91 2.13 -24.41
N VAL A 301 15.10 3.09 -25.32
CA VAL A 301 16.42 3.68 -25.58
C VAL A 301 16.90 4.42 -24.33
N VAL A 302 18.03 3.97 -23.79
CA VAL A 302 18.63 4.54 -22.57
C VAL A 302 19.65 5.62 -22.94
N HIS A 303 19.30 6.88 -22.67
CA HIS A 303 20.22 8.01 -22.81
C HIS A 303 21.01 8.16 -21.51
N ARG A 304 22.34 8.24 -21.63
CA ARG A 304 23.23 8.41 -20.47
C ARG A 304 24.06 9.67 -20.63
N SER A 305 24.08 10.50 -19.61
CA SER A 305 24.99 11.64 -19.50
C SER A 305 25.69 11.61 -18.14
N LEU A 306 26.96 12.02 -18.09
CA LEU A 306 27.71 12.14 -16.85
C LEU A 306 27.81 13.63 -16.49
N SER A 307 27.28 14.00 -15.32
CA SER A 307 27.37 15.38 -14.81
C SER A 307 27.74 15.35 -13.32
N LYS A 308 28.77 16.11 -12.94
CA LYS A 308 29.28 16.20 -11.56
C LYS A 308 29.51 14.82 -10.90
N GLY A 309 30.01 13.86 -11.69
CA GLY A 309 30.31 12.50 -11.26
C GLY A 309 29.10 11.57 -11.09
N ILE A 310 27.88 12.01 -11.39
CA ILE A 310 26.64 11.20 -11.35
C ILE A 310 26.21 10.85 -12.79
N HIS A 311 25.79 9.61 -13.04
CA HIS A 311 25.11 9.30 -14.29
C HIS A 311 23.65 9.75 -14.22
N ARG A 312 23.27 10.68 -15.08
CA ARG A 312 21.88 10.97 -15.38
C ARG A 312 21.44 10.02 -16.50
N ILE A 313 20.52 9.13 -16.16
CA ILE A 313 19.87 8.19 -17.07
C ILE A 313 18.51 8.77 -17.44
N THR A 314 18.21 8.81 -18.73
CA THR A 314 16.89 9.23 -19.23
C THR A 314 16.34 8.16 -20.16
N ILE A 315 15.08 7.78 -19.95
CA ILE A 315 14.30 6.95 -20.88
C ILE A 315 13.06 7.72 -21.31
N TYR A 316 12.78 7.75 -22.61
CA TYR A 316 11.57 8.35 -23.16
C TYR A 316 10.63 7.22 -23.61
N PHE A 317 9.37 7.26 -23.17
CA PHE A 317 8.41 6.20 -23.51
C PHE A 317 7.99 6.22 -24.98
N GLY A 318 8.25 7.32 -25.69
CA GLY A 318 8.10 7.41 -27.15
C GLY A 318 9.26 6.82 -27.97
N GLN A 319 10.31 6.29 -27.31
CA GLN A 319 11.48 5.71 -27.97
C GLN A 319 11.70 4.25 -27.53
N PRO A 320 10.84 3.31 -27.96
CA PRO A 320 11.05 1.89 -27.69
C PRO A 320 12.36 1.42 -28.34
N ALA A 321 13.10 0.57 -27.64
CA ALA A 321 14.27 -0.10 -28.20
C ALA A 321 13.80 -1.19 -29.17
N GLN A 322 14.56 -1.42 -30.26
CA GLN A 322 14.23 -2.45 -31.26
C GLN A 322 14.29 -3.90 -30.72
N GLN A 323 14.75 -4.10 -29.49
CA GLN A 323 14.80 -5.40 -28.82
C GLN A 323 14.26 -5.25 -27.40
N CYS A 324 13.05 -5.75 -27.17
CA CYS A 324 12.44 -5.89 -25.84
C CYS A 324 12.92 -7.23 -25.25
N PHE A 325 13.72 -7.21 -24.19
CA PHE A 325 14.23 -8.45 -23.55
C PHE A 325 13.23 -9.11 -22.58
N THR A 326 12.05 -8.52 -22.39
CA THR A 326 11.06 -8.99 -21.40
C THR A 326 9.76 -9.52 -21.99
N ASP A 327 9.60 -9.53 -23.31
CA ASP A 327 8.47 -10.24 -23.91
C ASP A 327 8.72 -11.75 -23.80
N PRO A 328 7.73 -12.55 -23.35
CA PRO A 328 7.83 -13.99 -23.46
C PRO A 328 8.03 -14.31 -24.94
N ALA A 329 9.13 -15.02 -25.26
CA ALA A 329 9.41 -15.43 -26.63
C ALA A 329 8.14 -16.03 -27.24
N GLU A 330 7.58 -15.36 -28.24
CA GLU A 330 6.47 -15.91 -29.00
C GLU A 330 6.93 -17.25 -29.55
N SER A 331 6.24 -18.30 -29.13
CA SER A 331 6.45 -19.66 -29.59
C SER A 331 6.08 -19.74 -31.07
N SER A 332 7.06 -19.54 -31.94
CA SER A 332 7.04 -19.93 -33.36
C SER A 332 7.35 -21.41 -33.53
#